data_AF-A0A7C0VXP8-F1
#
_entry.id   AF-A0A7C0VXP8-F1
#
_cell.length_a   1.000
_cell.length_b   1.000
_cell.length_c   1.000
_cell.angle_alpha   90.00
_cell.angle_beta   90.00
_cell.angle_gamma   90.00
#
_symmetry.space_group_name_H-M   'P 1'
#
loop_
_entity.id
_entity.type
_entity.pdbx_description
1 polymer ?
#
loop_
_entity_poly.entity_id
_entity_poly.type
_entity_poly.pdbx_seq_one_letter_code
_entity_poly.pdbx_strand_id
1 'polypeptide(L)'
;MPGQHTELNFEDAIEEHLLANGYEKGDKDLYDPQRALDPTEVIKFIKETQPKEWEYLENLQKDKAEETLLDDLCRALDSEHEGCLKVLRHGFKSFGKTFKIAYFAPSSGLNPDIQKLYEQNHLTVTRQLNYSDKHNNSLDVVLSLNGIPVVTAELKNPMTGQTWRNAVYQYQNDRDQKDLIFQFKKRTLVHFAVDPDEVYMTTRLRGKSTRFLPFNMGKDNGAGNPEILEKHKTYYLWEHVWQRDSILDILARFIHLQVEEKQIDGRKIKTEKMIFPRYHQLDAVRKLVVHSRDKGVGSNYLIQHSAGSGKSNSIGWLAHRLATLYNDKDEKIFDSIIVVTDRIVLDQQLQNTIYQFEHKAGVVEKIEVDSGQLAEAIVKGVPIIITTLQKFPFANEKIAELPKRKYAVIVDEAHSSQGGETATSLTDLLASAFIKEKIEEIVEEEGLGVDTKELYRSILKRGRQPNISFFAFTATPKYKTLEVFGQPGADGKPEAFHLYSMRQAIEEGFILDVLKYYTTYKTYYRLIKSIEEDRKS
;
A
#
# COMPACT_ATOMS: atom_id res chain seq x y z
N MET A 1 -39.39 14.91 6.79
CA MET A 1 -39.07 15.98 5.83
C MET A 1 -38.80 15.32 4.48
N PRO A 2 -39.60 15.58 3.43
CA PRO A 2 -39.43 14.90 2.15
C PRO A 2 -38.30 15.55 1.35
N GLY A 3 -37.17 14.85 1.22
CA GLY A 3 -35.99 15.33 0.47
C GLY A 3 -34.64 14.77 0.97
N GLN A 4 -34.58 14.17 2.16
CA GLN A 4 -33.32 13.75 2.82
C GLN A 4 -32.64 12.49 2.26
N HIS A 5 -33.17 11.85 1.22
CA HIS A 5 -32.78 10.47 0.86
C HIS A 5 -32.40 10.24 -0.62
N THR A 6 -31.98 11.27 -1.35
CA THR A 6 -31.54 11.16 -2.75
C THR A 6 -30.04 10.87 -2.86
N GLU A 7 -29.59 10.38 -4.01
CA GLU A 7 -28.16 10.26 -4.37
C GLU A 7 -27.45 11.62 -4.34
N LEU A 8 -28.18 12.69 -4.72
CA LEU A 8 -27.68 14.07 -4.66
C LEU A 8 -27.20 14.48 -3.26
N ASN A 9 -27.94 14.15 -2.20
CA ASN A 9 -27.51 14.48 -0.84
C ASN A 9 -26.25 13.71 -0.42
N PHE A 10 -26.08 12.49 -0.94
CA PHE A 10 -24.90 11.68 -0.66
C PHE A 10 -23.67 12.24 -1.38
N GLU A 11 -23.82 12.66 -2.64
CA GLU A 11 -22.79 13.43 -3.35
C GLU A 11 -22.47 14.76 -2.65
N ASP A 12 -23.49 15.51 -2.24
CA ASP A 12 -23.35 16.82 -1.58
C ASP A 12 -22.52 16.68 -0.30
N ALA A 13 -22.81 15.69 0.53
CA ALA A 13 -22.08 15.44 1.78
C ALA A 13 -20.60 15.11 1.55
N ILE A 14 -20.30 14.35 0.49
CA ILE A 14 -18.92 14.00 0.12
C ILE A 14 -18.19 15.22 -0.44
N GLU A 15 -18.82 15.97 -1.35
CA GLU A 15 -18.24 17.19 -1.93
C GLU A 15 -17.96 18.23 -0.84
N GLU A 16 -18.94 18.50 0.03
CA GLU A 16 -18.80 19.46 1.14
C GLU A 16 -17.61 19.09 2.04
N HIS A 17 -17.49 17.80 2.40
CA HIS A 17 -16.35 17.34 3.20
C HIS A 17 -15.01 17.55 2.48
N LEU A 18 -14.90 17.17 1.21
CA LEU A 18 -13.65 17.30 0.46
C LEU A 18 -13.26 18.78 0.29
N LEU A 19 -14.21 19.65 -0.04
CA LEU A 19 -13.99 21.10 -0.17
C LEU A 19 -13.51 21.74 1.15
N ALA A 20 -14.04 21.28 2.28
CA ALA A 20 -13.56 21.71 3.60
C ALA A 20 -12.15 21.19 3.95
N ASN A 21 -11.64 20.18 3.22
CA ASN A 21 -10.41 19.45 3.55
C ASN A 21 -9.38 19.45 2.42
N GLY A 22 -9.22 20.59 1.74
CA GLY A 22 -8.10 20.86 0.84
C GLY A 22 -8.33 20.48 -0.63
N TYR A 23 -9.57 20.19 -1.01
CA TYR A 23 -10.01 20.13 -2.40
C TYR A 23 -10.66 21.45 -2.85
N GLU A 24 -10.61 21.70 -4.14
CA GLU A 24 -11.34 22.75 -4.83
C GLU A 24 -12.48 22.16 -5.66
N LYS A 25 -13.51 22.96 -5.94
CA LYS A 25 -14.63 22.54 -6.79
C LYS A 25 -14.15 22.60 -8.24
N GLY A 26 -14.14 21.46 -8.93
CA GLY A 26 -13.76 21.42 -10.34
C GLY A 26 -14.84 21.99 -11.24
N ASP A 27 -14.43 22.70 -12.29
CA ASP A 27 -15.33 23.20 -13.33
C ASP A 27 -15.46 22.18 -14.45
N LYS A 28 -16.66 21.63 -14.63
CA LYS A 28 -16.94 20.65 -15.67
C LYS A 28 -16.84 21.24 -17.09
N ASP A 29 -16.99 22.56 -17.24
CA ASP A 29 -16.94 23.23 -18.55
C ASP A 29 -15.50 23.47 -19.01
N LEU A 30 -14.53 23.41 -18.10
CA LEU A 30 -13.10 23.47 -18.40
C LEU A 30 -12.49 22.11 -18.74
N TYR A 31 -13.20 21.01 -18.50
CA TYR A 31 -12.73 19.67 -18.85
C TYR A 31 -12.73 19.47 -20.37
N ASP A 32 -11.60 19.05 -20.94
CA ASP A 32 -11.44 18.69 -22.34
C ASP A 32 -11.67 17.16 -22.51
N PRO A 33 -12.79 16.72 -23.13
CA PRO A 33 -13.06 15.30 -23.34
C PRO A 33 -12.11 14.61 -24.32
N GLN A 34 -11.48 15.35 -25.24
CA GLN A 34 -10.54 14.79 -26.21
C GLN A 34 -9.20 14.48 -25.57
N ARG A 35 -8.73 15.35 -24.66
CA ARG A 35 -7.51 15.14 -23.87
C ARG A 35 -7.77 14.34 -22.59
N ALA A 36 -9.04 14.26 -22.16
CA ALA A 36 -9.51 13.69 -20.91
C ALA A 36 -8.79 14.25 -19.66
N LEU A 37 -8.69 15.57 -19.60
CA LEU A 37 -8.08 16.36 -18.52
C LEU A 37 -8.62 17.80 -18.53
N ASP A 38 -8.34 18.57 -17.48
CA ASP A 38 -8.55 20.02 -17.45
C ASP A 38 -7.24 20.72 -17.86
N PRO A 39 -7.14 21.27 -19.09
CA PRO A 39 -5.94 21.95 -19.55
C PRO A 39 -5.66 23.25 -18.79
N THR A 40 -6.69 23.92 -18.27
CA THR A 40 -6.55 25.20 -17.56
C THR A 40 -5.80 24.98 -16.25
N GLU A 41 -6.20 23.97 -15.47
CA GLU A 41 -5.52 23.61 -14.23
C GLU A 41 -4.10 23.08 -14.46
N VAL A 42 -3.89 22.30 -15.54
CA VAL A 42 -2.53 21.84 -15.92
C VAL A 42 -1.62 23.04 -16.18
N ILE A 43 -2.03 23.98 -17.04
CA ILE A 43 -1.20 25.13 -17.41
C ILE A 43 -0.96 26.03 -16.20
N LYS A 44 -1.99 26.32 -15.40
CA LYS A 44 -1.90 27.11 -14.18
C LYS A 44 -0.86 26.54 -13.22
N PHE A 45 -0.96 25.24 -12.90
CA PHE A 45 -0.01 24.56 -12.01
C PHE A 45 1.43 24.63 -12.53
N ILE A 46 1.66 24.41 -13.83
CA ILE A 46 3.00 24.48 -14.43
C ILE A 46 3.58 25.90 -14.34
N LYS A 47 2.79 26.93 -14.65
CA LYS A 47 3.23 28.33 -14.58
C LYS A 47 3.59 28.75 -13.15
N GLU A 48 2.83 28.29 -12.15
CA GLU A 48 3.04 28.63 -10.74
C GLU A 48 4.25 27.89 -10.14
N THR A 49 4.43 26.61 -10.47
CA THR A 49 5.47 25.76 -9.86
C THR A 49 6.80 25.78 -10.60
N GLN A 50 6.78 25.99 -11.91
CA GLN A 50 7.92 25.82 -12.82
C GLN A 50 8.09 27.00 -13.79
N PRO A 51 8.16 28.25 -13.30
CA PRO A 51 8.15 29.44 -14.15
C PRO A 51 9.36 29.51 -15.10
N LYS A 52 10.52 28.98 -14.69
CA LYS A 52 11.75 29.00 -15.51
C LYS A 52 11.66 28.04 -16.70
N GLU A 53 11.17 26.83 -16.46
CA GLU A 53 10.93 25.84 -17.51
C GLU A 53 9.80 26.30 -18.43
N TRP A 54 8.75 26.93 -17.89
CA TRP A 54 7.68 27.53 -18.66
C TRP A 54 8.20 28.64 -19.59
N GLU A 55 8.94 29.63 -19.06
CA GLU A 55 9.51 30.73 -19.84
C GLU A 55 10.44 30.22 -20.96
N TYR A 56 11.19 29.15 -20.72
CA TYR A 56 12.00 28.51 -21.76
C TYR A 56 11.15 27.95 -22.92
N LEU A 57 10.04 27.27 -22.60
CA LEU A 57 9.14 26.72 -23.60
C LEU A 57 8.39 27.84 -24.35
N GLU A 58 7.92 28.85 -23.62
CA GLU A 58 7.23 30.02 -24.17
C GLU A 58 8.10 30.81 -25.14
N ASN A 59 9.39 31.00 -24.82
CA ASN A 59 10.32 31.66 -25.75
C ASN A 59 10.54 30.87 -27.05
N LEU A 60 10.46 29.54 -27.00
CA LEU A 60 10.69 28.67 -28.15
C LEU A 60 9.45 28.47 -29.02
N GLN A 61 8.28 28.28 -28.39
CA GLN A 61 7.01 27.97 -29.07
C GLN A 61 6.07 29.17 -29.20
N LYS A 62 6.34 30.27 -28.49
CA LYS A 62 5.53 31.49 -28.47
C LYS A 62 4.07 31.16 -28.16
N ASP A 63 3.15 31.62 -29.00
CA ASP A 63 1.70 31.43 -28.86
C ASP A 63 1.25 29.95 -28.85
N LYS A 64 2.12 29.01 -29.25
CA LYS A 64 1.84 27.56 -29.24
C LYS A 64 2.34 26.83 -27.99
N ALA A 65 2.91 27.54 -27.01
CA ALA A 65 3.54 26.89 -25.86
C ALA A 65 2.58 26.03 -25.03
N GLU A 66 1.36 26.52 -24.79
CA GLU A 66 0.33 25.78 -24.02
C GLU A 66 -0.10 24.51 -24.75
N GLU A 67 -0.50 24.64 -26.02
CA GLU A 67 -0.90 23.51 -26.87
C GLU A 67 0.22 22.46 -26.95
N THR A 68 1.46 22.90 -27.18
CA THR A 68 2.63 22.03 -27.27
C THR A 68 2.89 21.28 -25.97
N LEU A 69 2.83 21.97 -24.82
CA LEU A 69 3.03 21.35 -23.52
C LEU A 69 1.96 20.28 -23.26
N LEU A 70 0.69 20.61 -23.54
CA LEU A 70 -0.43 19.70 -23.31
C LEU A 70 -0.37 18.49 -24.27
N ASP A 71 0.08 18.66 -25.51
CA ASP A 71 0.28 17.58 -26.47
C ASP A 71 1.41 16.63 -26.03
N ASP A 72 2.51 17.19 -25.54
CA ASP A 72 3.63 16.42 -24.98
C ASP A 72 3.21 15.66 -23.71
N LEU A 73 2.41 16.31 -22.84
CA LEU A 73 1.80 15.66 -21.67
C LEU A 73 0.89 14.51 -22.10
N CYS A 74 -0.02 14.73 -23.04
CA CYS A 74 -0.92 13.69 -23.53
C CYS A 74 -0.14 12.52 -24.13
N ARG A 75 0.94 12.78 -24.87
CA ARG A 75 1.82 11.73 -25.41
C ARG A 75 2.49 10.90 -24.32
N ALA A 76 2.93 11.55 -23.24
CA ALA A 76 3.52 10.88 -22.08
C ALA A 76 2.48 10.04 -21.32
N LEU A 77 1.29 10.60 -21.09
CA LEU A 77 0.18 9.89 -20.45
C LEU A 77 -0.31 8.69 -21.27
N ASP A 78 -0.29 8.80 -22.59
CA ASP A 78 -0.74 7.76 -23.52
C ASP A 78 0.35 6.70 -23.81
N SER A 79 1.59 6.96 -23.40
CA SER A 79 2.73 6.06 -23.61
C SER A 79 2.62 4.80 -22.75
N GLU A 80 2.86 3.64 -23.38
CA GLU A 80 2.88 2.34 -22.69
C GLU A 80 4.00 2.22 -21.64
N HIS A 81 5.06 3.03 -21.75
CA HIS A 81 6.24 3.00 -20.88
C HIS A 81 6.23 4.07 -19.78
N GLU A 82 5.39 5.08 -19.93
CA GLU A 82 5.22 6.16 -18.94
C GLU A 82 3.86 5.99 -18.26
N GLY A 83 2.77 6.42 -18.91
CA GLY A 83 1.44 6.35 -18.33
C GLY A 83 1.26 7.31 -17.16
N CYS A 84 0.01 7.49 -16.74
CA CYS A 84 -0.38 8.45 -15.70
C CYS A 84 0.45 8.30 -14.41
N LEU A 85 0.56 7.09 -13.85
CA LEU A 85 1.28 6.91 -12.58
C LEU A 85 2.74 7.37 -12.65
N LYS A 86 3.45 7.08 -13.75
CA LYS A 86 4.86 7.47 -13.89
C LYS A 86 4.98 8.96 -14.20
N VAL A 87 4.07 9.52 -15.00
CA VAL A 87 4.02 10.96 -15.30
C VAL A 87 3.75 11.76 -14.03
N LEU A 88 2.82 11.34 -13.17
CA LEU A 88 2.56 11.97 -11.87
C LEU A 88 3.84 11.99 -11.01
N ARG A 89 4.56 10.86 -10.92
CA ARG A 89 5.76 10.73 -10.07
C ARG A 89 7.01 11.42 -10.62
N HIS A 90 7.23 11.32 -11.93
CA HIS A 90 8.50 11.65 -12.54
C HIS A 90 8.41 12.82 -13.51
N GLY A 91 7.22 13.26 -13.87
CA GLY A 91 7.00 14.26 -14.90
C GLY A 91 7.10 13.67 -16.31
N PHE A 92 7.09 14.57 -17.29
CA PHE A 92 7.21 14.26 -18.71
C PHE A 92 8.22 15.22 -19.36
N LYS A 93 8.71 14.88 -20.56
CA LYS A 93 9.64 15.74 -21.29
C LYS A 93 8.92 16.59 -22.33
N SER A 94 9.25 17.87 -22.38
CA SER A 94 8.89 18.78 -23.46
C SER A 94 10.10 19.65 -23.81
N PHE A 95 10.50 19.66 -25.08
CA PHE A 95 11.63 20.44 -25.61
C PHE A 95 12.93 20.34 -24.80
N GLY A 96 13.26 19.13 -24.34
CA GLY A 96 14.49 18.84 -23.59
C GLY A 96 14.45 19.23 -22.11
N LYS A 97 13.36 19.82 -21.63
CA LYS A 97 13.07 20.07 -20.21
C LYS A 97 12.13 19.00 -19.66
N THR A 98 12.21 18.75 -18.36
CA THR A 98 11.29 17.85 -17.65
C THR A 98 10.30 18.71 -16.88
N PHE A 99 9.01 18.54 -17.17
CA PHE A 99 7.92 19.17 -16.45
C PHE A 99 7.29 18.18 -15.48
N LYS A 100 7.14 18.57 -14.22
CA LYS A 100 6.42 17.82 -13.18
C LYS A 100 4.95 18.22 -13.21
N ILE A 101 4.06 17.24 -13.08
CA ILE A 101 2.61 17.49 -12.97
C ILE A 101 2.08 17.21 -11.56
N ALA A 102 2.95 16.84 -10.62
CA ALA A 102 2.65 16.73 -9.20
C ALA A 102 3.96 16.79 -8.40
N TYR A 103 3.86 17.28 -7.17
CA TYR A 103 4.91 17.17 -6.16
C TYR A 103 4.40 16.32 -4.99
N PHE A 104 5.27 15.54 -4.36
CA PHE A 104 4.86 14.68 -3.24
C PHE A 104 5.64 15.05 -1.99
N ALA A 105 5.00 14.89 -0.83
CA ALA A 105 5.57 15.24 0.46
C ALA A 105 6.98 14.65 0.61
N PRO A 106 7.97 15.42 1.09
CA PRO A 106 9.32 14.89 1.31
C PRO A 106 9.30 13.83 2.42
N SER A 107 10.31 12.95 2.44
CA SER A 107 10.46 11.96 3.53
C SER A 107 10.97 12.55 4.84
N SER A 108 11.55 13.76 4.81
CA SER A 108 12.09 14.50 5.96
C SER A 108 11.79 15.99 5.80
N GLY A 109 11.76 16.74 6.91
CA GLY A 109 11.53 18.19 6.93
C GLY A 109 12.67 19.03 6.34
N LEU A 110 13.79 18.40 5.97
CA LEU A 110 15.03 19.04 5.53
C LEU A 110 14.95 19.78 4.18
N ASN A 111 13.84 19.64 3.42
CA ASN A 111 13.68 20.31 2.13
C ASN A 111 12.42 21.20 2.08
N PRO A 112 12.52 22.46 2.57
CA PRO A 112 11.39 23.38 2.62
C PRO A 112 10.86 23.77 1.24
N ASP A 113 11.70 23.73 0.20
CA ASP A 113 11.27 24.07 -1.17
C ASP A 113 10.38 22.99 -1.78
N ILE A 114 10.71 21.70 -1.54
CA ILE A 114 9.82 20.59 -1.93
C ILE A 114 8.50 20.66 -1.18
N GLN A 115 8.51 21.05 0.11
CA GLN A 115 7.29 21.21 0.90
C GLN A 115 6.38 22.31 0.32
N LYS A 116 6.94 23.47 -0.05
CA LYS A 116 6.18 24.54 -0.71
C LYS A 116 5.56 24.07 -2.04
N LEU A 117 6.32 23.35 -2.86
CA LEU A 117 5.84 22.80 -4.13
C LEU A 117 4.75 21.73 -3.91
N TYR A 118 4.86 20.95 -2.84
CA TYR A 118 3.83 19.98 -2.43
C TYR A 118 2.51 20.68 -2.05
N GLU A 119 2.58 21.81 -1.35
CA GLU A 119 1.42 22.62 -0.99
C GLU A 119 0.74 23.24 -2.21
N GLN A 120 1.48 23.47 -3.31
CA GLN A 120 0.95 23.97 -4.58
C GLN A 120 0.21 22.92 -5.43
N ASN A 121 0.08 21.66 -5.00
CA ASN A 121 -0.81 20.74 -5.73
C ASN A 121 -2.27 21.19 -5.58
N HIS A 122 -3.00 21.21 -6.67
CA HIS A 122 -4.44 21.45 -6.70
C HIS A 122 -5.15 20.11 -6.85
N LEU A 123 -6.01 19.79 -5.89
CA LEU A 123 -6.89 18.64 -5.98
C LEU A 123 -8.31 19.15 -6.19
N THR A 124 -8.98 18.66 -7.22
CA THR A 124 -10.34 19.06 -7.52
C THR A 124 -11.30 17.89 -7.40
N VAL A 125 -12.51 18.18 -6.91
CA VAL A 125 -13.66 17.28 -6.96
C VAL A 125 -14.65 17.84 -7.97
N THR A 126 -14.93 17.07 -9.03
CA THR A 126 -15.92 17.42 -10.05
C THR A 126 -17.06 16.43 -9.99
N ARG A 127 -18.28 16.94 -9.83
CA ARG A 127 -19.49 16.13 -9.87
C ARG A 127 -20.11 16.12 -11.25
N GLN A 128 -20.78 15.02 -11.58
CA GLN A 128 -21.57 14.89 -12.80
C GLN A 128 -20.76 15.29 -14.05
N LEU A 129 -19.53 14.76 -14.14
CA LEU A 129 -18.59 15.11 -15.21
C LEU A 129 -18.98 14.40 -16.52
N ASN A 130 -19.33 15.18 -17.55
CA ASN A 130 -19.49 14.68 -18.90
C ASN A 130 -18.12 14.41 -19.51
N TYR A 131 -17.75 13.14 -19.61
CA TYR A 131 -16.34 12.75 -19.82
C TYR A 131 -15.97 12.39 -21.27
N SER A 132 -16.91 12.43 -22.21
CA SER A 132 -16.73 12.04 -23.62
C SER A 132 -17.54 12.96 -24.52
N ASP A 133 -17.00 13.25 -25.70
CA ASP A 133 -17.69 14.00 -26.77
C ASP A 133 -18.63 13.10 -27.61
N LYS A 134 -18.55 11.78 -27.42
CA LYS A 134 -19.34 10.79 -28.18
C LYS A 134 -20.73 10.55 -27.60
N HIS A 135 -20.95 10.89 -26.35
CA HIS A 135 -22.20 10.63 -25.63
C HIS A 135 -22.36 11.58 -24.43
N ASN A 136 -23.57 11.69 -23.88
CA ASN A 136 -23.86 12.56 -22.73
C ASN A 136 -23.79 11.85 -21.37
N ASN A 137 -23.10 10.72 -21.26
CA ASN A 137 -22.93 10.06 -19.97
C ASN A 137 -22.06 10.91 -19.05
N SER A 138 -22.51 11.06 -17.79
CA SER A 138 -21.75 11.69 -16.72
C SER A 138 -21.18 10.65 -15.75
N LEU A 139 -20.11 11.01 -15.06
CA LEU A 139 -19.59 10.33 -13.87
C LEU A 139 -20.03 11.09 -12.62
N ASP A 140 -20.53 10.40 -11.60
CA ASP A 140 -21.07 11.04 -10.39
C ASP A 140 -20.01 11.88 -9.67
N VAL A 141 -18.81 11.31 -9.45
CA VAL A 141 -17.68 12.02 -8.83
C VAL A 141 -16.36 11.68 -9.56
N VAL A 142 -15.56 12.70 -9.84
CA VAL A 142 -14.20 12.58 -10.35
C VAL A 142 -13.25 13.39 -9.47
N LEU A 143 -12.17 12.75 -9.01
CA LEU A 143 -11.09 13.44 -8.31
C LEU A 143 -9.91 13.60 -9.25
N SER A 144 -9.43 14.83 -9.36
CA SER A 144 -8.30 15.19 -10.23
C SER A 144 -7.16 15.79 -9.43
N LEU A 145 -5.94 15.59 -9.93
CA LEU A 145 -4.72 16.18 -9.41
C LEU A 145 -4.10 17.03 -10.52
N ASN A 146 -4.01 18.35 -10.28
CA ASN A 146 -3.45 19.34 -11.22
C ASN A 146 -4.05 19.17 -12.63
N GLY A 147 -5.37 19.04 -12.70
CA GLY A 147 -6.14 18.86 -13.92
C GLY A 147 -6.19 17.43 -14.49
N ILE A 148 -5.42 16.47 -13.96
CA ILE A 148 -5.45 15.07 -14.42
C ILE A 148 -6.44 14.24 -13.57
N PRO A 149 -7.47 13.62 -14.17
CA PRO A 149 -8.35 12.69 -13.45
C PRO A 149 -7.60 11.46 -12.96
N VAL A 150 -7.66 11.18 -11.66
CA VAL A 150 -6.97 10.04 -11.03
C VAL A 150 -7.94 9.01 -10.42
N VAL A 151 -9.11 9.46 -9.97
CA VAL A 151 -10.15 8.60 -9.37
C VAL A 151 -11.49 8.90 -10.03
N THR A 152 -12.29 7.88 -10.29
CA THR A 152 -13.73 8.04 -10.58
C THR A 152 -14.55 7.29 -9.56
N ALA A 153 -15.76 7.76 -9.28
CA ALA A 153 -16.73 7.06 -8.47
C ALA A 153 -18.15 7.18 -9.03
N GLU A 154 -18.90 6.07 -8.96
CA GLU A 154 -20.34 6.01 -9.16
C GLU A 154 -20.98 5.78 -7.79
N LEU A 155 -21.90 6.67 -7.42
CA LEU A 155 -22.55 6.67 -6.12
C LEU A 155 -24.00 6.20 -6.28
N LYS A 156 -24.45 5.38 -5.34
CA LYS A 156 -25.81 4.81 -5.33
C LYS A 156 -26.40 4.92 -3.94
N ASN A 157 -27.73 4.98 -3.84
CA ASN A 157 -28.41 5.07 -2.56
C ASN A 157 -29.43 3.94 -2.38
N PRO A 158 -29.28 3.03 -1.38
CA PRO A 158 -30.22 1.94 -1.14
C PRO A 158 -31.66 2.41 -0.94
N MET A 159 -31.86 3.65 -0.49
CA MET A 159 -33.20 4.25 -0.34
C MET A 159 -33.91 4.52 -1.67
N THR A 160 -33.18 4.60 -2.79
CA THR A 160 -33.73 4.68 -4.15
C THR A 160 -33.85 3.30 -4.81
N GLY A 161 -33.55 2.22 -4.09
CA GLY A 161 -33.53 0.85 -4.61
C GLY A 161 -32.27 0.51 -5.40
N GLN A 162 -31.25 1.38 -5.38
CA GLN A 162 -29.96 1.15 -6.02
C GLN A 162 -28.87 0.94 -4.99
N THR A 163 -27.93 0.04 -5.25
CA THR A 163 -26.81 -0.28 -4.35
C THR A 163 -25.50 -0.18 -5.09
N TRP A 164 -24.37 -0.41 -4.41
CA TRP A 164 -23.06 -0.55 -5.06
C TRP A 164 -23.07 -1.53 -6.24
N ARG A 165 -23.95 -2.55 -6.24
CA ARG A 165 -24.08 -3.51 -7.36
C ARG A 165 -24.57 -2.83 -8.63
N ASN A 166 -25.43 -1.83 -8.51
CA ASN A 166 -25.90 -1.02 -9.63
C ASN A 166 -24.76 -0.16 -10.18
N ALA A 167 -23.94 0.45 -9.32
CA ALA A 167 -22.73 1.16 -9.74
C ALA A 167 -21.73 0.23 -10.46
N VAL A 168 -21.50 -0.99 -9.94
CA VAL A 168 -20.68 -2.00 -10.63
C VAL A 168 -21.26 -2.36 -11.99
N TYR A 169 -22.57 -2.56 -12.08
CA TYR A 169 -23.26 -2.85 -13.33
C TYR A 169 -23.08 -1.71 -14.34
N GLN A 170 -23.22 -0.46 -13.90
CA GLN A 170 -23.05 0.74 -14.71
C GLN A 170 -21.63 0.82 -15.30
N TYR A 171 -20.59 0.61 -14.49
CA TYR A 171 -19.21 0.51 -14.98
C TYR A 171 -18.98 -0.65 -15.97
N GLN A 172 -19.69 -1.77 -15.80
CA GLN A 172 -19.51 -2.96 -16.64
C GLN A 172 -20.25 -2.88 -17.98
N ASN A 173 -21.38 -2.18 -18.04
CA ASN A 173 -22.32 -2.21 -19.17
C ASN A 173 -22.51 -0.86 -19.85
N ASP A 174 -22.44 0.24 -19.10
CA ASP A 174 -22.80 1.58 -19.60
C ASP A 174 -21.56 2.48 -19.82
N ARG A 175 -20.41 2.12 -19.24
CA ARG A 175 -19.13 2.82 -19.43
C ARG A 175 -18.28 2.09 -20.49
N ASP A 176 -17.98 2.77 -21.60
CA ASP A 176 -17.11 2.20 -22.63
C ASP A 176 -15.64 2.29 -22.19
N GLN A 177 -15.02 1.14 -21.92
CA GLN A 177 -13.60 1.03 -21.58
C GLN A 177 -12.64 1.67 -22.62
N LYS A 178 -13.13 1.99 -23.84
CA LYS A 178 -12.37 2.67 -24.89
C LYS A 178 -12.38 4.20 -24.73
N ASP A 179 -13.25 4.78 -23.92
CA ASP A 179 -13.18 6.20 -23.61
C ASP A 179 -11.87 6.51 -22.89
N LEU A 180 -11.22 7.60 -23.29
CA LEU A 180 -9.83 7.89 -22.91
C LEU A 180 -9.63 7.94 -21.39
N ILE A 181 -10.63 8.48 -20.67
CA ILE A 181 -10.61 8.53 -19.20
C ILE A 181 -10.50 7.16 -18.54
N PHE A 182 -11.04 6.09 -19.16
CA PHE A 182 -11.05 4.71 -18.65
C PHE A 182 -9.96 3.81 -19.25
N GLN A 183 -9.21 4.29 -20.25
CA GLN A 183 -8.14 3.51 -20.85
C GLN A 183 -7.05 3.23 -19.80
N PHE A 184 -6.71 1.95 -19.67
CA PHE A 184 -5.81 1.46 -18.62
C PHE A 184 -4.49 2.23 -18.58
N LYS A 185 -4.13 2.74 -17.39
CA LYS A 185 -2.92 3.54 -17.09
C LYS A 185 -2.88 4.95 -17.68
N LYS A 186 -3.82 5.38 -18.53
CA LYS A 186 -3.68 6.65 -19.28
C LYS A 186 -4.11 7.90 -18.51
N ARG A 187 -5.24 7.83 -17.81
CA ARG A 187 -5.76 8.92 -16.99
C ARG A 187 -6.05 8.39 -15.59
N THR A 188 -7.26 7.88 -15.37
CA THR A 188 -7.69 7.41 -14.06
C THR A 188 -7.01 6.09 -13.70
N LEU A 189 -6.73 5.91 -12.41
CA LEU A 189 -5.96 4.78 -11.88
C LEU A 189 -6.82 3.82 -11.04
N VAL A 190 -7.98 4.29 -10.57
CA VAL A 190 -8.94 3.52 -9.78
C VAL A 190 -10.36 4.06 -9.97
N HIS A 191 -11.33 3.15 -9.91
CA HIS A 191 -12.76 3.42 -10.05
C HIS A 191 -13.50 2.83 -8.85
N PHE A 192 -14.35 3.61 -8.18
CA PHE A 192 -15.11 3.20 -7.00
C PHE A 192 -16.60 3.08 -7.30
N ALA A 193 -17.19 1.96 -6.89
CA ALA A 193 -18.63 1.77 -6.81
C ALA A 193 -19.04 1.85 -5.34
N VAL A 194 -19.85 2.84 -4.99
CA VAL A 194 -20.07 3.23 -3.59
C VAL A 194 -21.56 3.34 -3.29
N ASP A 195 -21.95 2.84 -2.13
CA ASP A 195 -23.18 3.23 -1.47
C ASP A 195 -22.91 3.61 0.02
N PRO A 196 -23.90 4.01 0.82
CA PRO A 196 -23.69 4.36 2.23
C PRO A 196 -23.18 3.22 3.12
N ASP A 197 -23.27 1.96 2.69
CA ASP A 197 -22.94 0.78 3.47
C ASP A 197 -21.59 0.15 3.05
N GLU A 198 -21.32 0.05 1.74
CA GLU A 198 -20.16 -0.66 1.20
C GLU A 198 -19.45 0.07 0.05
N VAL A 199 -18.14 -0.18 -0.07
CA VAL A 199 -17.28 0.34 -1.13
C VAL A 199 -16.64 -0.81 -1.89
N TYR A 200 -16.69 -0.72 -3.22
CA TYR A 200 -16.02 -1.63 -4.13
C TYR A 200 -15.14 -0.83 -5.10
N MET A 201 -14.02 -1.40 -5.54
CA MET A 201 -13.09 -0.72 -6.44
C MET A 201 -12.51 -1.63 -7.52
N THR A 202 -12.10 -1.04 -8.64
CA THR A 202 -11.29 -1.70 -9.68
C THR A 202 -10.27 -0.72 -10.24
N THR A 203 -9.12 -1.22 -10.66
CA THR A 203 -8.06 -0.43 -11.30
C THR A 203 -8.04 -0.58 -12.82
N ARG A 204 -8.96 -1.39 -13.38
CA ARG A 204 -9.08 -1.60 -14.83
C ARG A 204 -10.49 -2.02 -15.20
N LEU A 205 -11.14 -1.21 -16.04
CA LEU A 205 -12.37 -1.61 -16.71
C LEU A 205 -12.06 -2.57 -17.88
N ARG A 206 -12.82 -3.66 -17.93
CA ARG A 206 -12.80 -4.70 -18.98
C ARG A 206 -14.22 -5.04 -19.44
N GLY A 207 -15.10 -4.03 -19.51
CA GLY A 207 -16.54 -4.17 -19.76
C GLY A 207 -17.17 -5.18 -18.81
N LYS A 208 -17.96 -6.13 -19.34
CA LYS A 208 -18.60 -7.20 -18.56
C LYS A 208 -17.64 -8.11 -17.79
N SER A 209 -16.36 -8.14 -18.16
CA SER A 209 -15.33 -8.95 -17.47
C SER A 209 -14.60 -8.18 -16.36
N THR A 210 -14.98 -6.92 -16.11
CA THR A 210 -14.44 -6.12 -15.00
C THR A 210 -14.71 -6.81 -13.68
N ARG A 211 -13.68 -6.92 -12.83
CA ARG A 211 -13.81 -7.44 -11.47
C ARG A 211 -13.61 -6.30 -10.48
N PHE A 212 -14.65 -6.01 -9.71
CA PHE A 212 -14.57 -5.11 -8.57
C PHE A 212 -14.18 -5.91 -7.32
N LEU A 213 -13.32 -5.31 -6.50
CA LEU A 213 -12.83 -5.85 -5.25
C LEU A 213 -13.45 -5.04 -4.10
N PRO A 214 -13.86 -5.68 -2.99
CA PRO A 214 -14.30 -4.95 -1.82
C PRO A 214 -13.15 -4.08 -1.28
N PHE A 215 -13.50 -2.90 -0.80
CA PHE A 215 -12.58 -1.92 -0.20
C PHE A 215 -13.15 -1.45 1.13
N ASN A 216 -13.47 -2.41 2.00
CA ASN A 216 -14.19 -2.23 3.26
C ASN A 216 -13.29 -2.40 4.49
N MET A 217 -13.70 -1.81 5.61
CA MET A 217 -12.98 -1.86 6.89
C MET A 217 -13.00 -3.25 7.55
N GLY A 218 -14.05 -4.03 7.29
CA GLY A 218 -14.39 -5.23 8.03
C GLY A 218 -15.26 -4.92 9.25
N LYS A 219 -16.14 -5.84 9.62
CA LYS A 219 -17.03 -5.73 10.78
C LYS A 219 -17.08 -7.05 11.54
N ASP A 220 -16.79 -7.01 12.85
CA ASP A 220 -16.83 -8.21 13.72
C ASP A 220 -16.04 -9.40 13.16
N ASN A 221 -14.82 -9.13 12.67
CA ASN A 221 -13.95 -10.06 11.94
C ASN A 221 -14.53 -10.58 10.60
N GLY A 222 -15.63 -10.04 10.09
CA GLY A 222 -16.24 -10.36 8.79
C GLY A 222 -16.15 -9.20 7.79
N ALA A 223 -16.82 -9.35 6.65
CA ALA A 223 -16.92 -8.35 5.58
C ALA A 223 -17.83 -7.17 5.97
N GLY A 224 -17.79 -6.10 5.16
CA GLY A 224 -18.60 -4.90 5.34
C GLY A 224 -17.92 -3.86 6.23
N ASN A 225 -18.69 -2.90 6.75
CA ASN A 225 -18.18 -1.76 7.51
C ASN A 225 -18.89 -1.63 8.87
N PRO A 226 -18.17 -1.23 9.94
CA PRO A 226 -18.78 -0.99 11.25
C PRO A 226 -19.70 0.23 11.20
N GLU A 227 -20.69 0.26 12.10
CA GLU A 227 -21.57 1.42 12.25
C GLU A 227 -20.88 2.47 13.12
N ILE A 228 -20.91 3.71 12.66
CA ILE A 228 -20.39 4.87 13.39
C ILE A 228 -21.52 5.86 13.57
N LEU A 229 -21.69 6.33 14.81
CA LEU A 229 -22.74 7.29 15.15
C LEU A 229 -22.59 8.55 14.26
N GLU A 230 -23.71 9.00 13.69
CA GLU A 230 -23.79 10.19 12.84
C GLU A 230 -22.92 10.17 11.56
N LYS A 231 -22.43 8.99 11.14
CA LYS A 231 -21.68 8.84 9.88
C LYS A 231 -22.21 7.72 9.01
N HIS A 232 -22.04 7.86 7.70
CA HIS A 232 -22.17 6.75 6.76
C HIS A 232 -21.12 5.68 7.08
N LYS A 233 -21.42 4.40 6.85
CA LYS A 233 -20.43 3.33 7.11
C LYS A 233 -19.21 3.43 6.18
N THR A 234 -19.40 4.09 5.04
CA THR A 234 -18.38 4.36 4.02
C THR A 234 -17.60 5.66 4.22
N TYR A 235 -17.78 6.37 5.35
CA TYR A 235 -17.14 7.67 5.61
C TYR A 235 -15.62 7.69 5.44
N TYR A 236 -14.95 6.59 5.80
CA TYR A 236 -13.50 6.45 5.68
C TYR A 236 -13.02 6.66 4.24
N LEU A 237 -13.87 6.46 3.23
CA LEU A 237 -13.52 6.66 1.83
C LEU A 237 -13.16 8.12 1.56
N TRP A 238 -13.98 9.09 1.99
CA TRP A 238 -13.68 10.51 1.79
C TRP A 238 -12.86 11.12 2.93
N GLU A 239 -13.10 10.71 4.18
CA GLU A 239 -12.41 11.29 5.33
C GLU A 239 -10.96 10.79 5.48
N HIS A 240 -10.67 9.56 5.08
CA HIS A 240 -9.35 8.95 5.32
C HIS A 240 -8.62 8.55 4.03
N VAL A 241 -9.32 8.11 2.98
CA VAL A 241 -8.69 7.58 1.76
C VAL A 241 -8.54 8.67 0.70
N TRP A 242 -9.61 9.43 0.41
CA TRP A 242 -9.60 10.58 -0.51
C TRP A 242 -9.21 11.89 0.16
N GLN A 243 -8.86 11.89 1.45
CA GLN A 243 -8.23 13.06 2.05
C GLN A 243 -6.98 13.44 1.24
N ARG A 244 -6.74 14.75 1.09
CA ARG A 244 -5.70 15.34 0.23
C ARG A 244 -4.33 14.67 0.36
N ASP A 245 -3.78 14.62 1.58
CA ASP A 245 -2.46 14.03 1.83
C ASP A 245 -2.49 12.51 1.64
N SER A 246 -3.61 11.87 2.01
CA SER A 246 -3.80 10.45 1.81
C SER A 246 -3.75 10.04 0.34
N ILE A 247 -4.49 10.72 -0.56
CA ILE A 247 -4.50 10.34 -1.97
C ILE A 247 -3.15 10.61 -2.63
N LEU A 248 -2.49 11.72 -2.28
CA LEU A 248 -1.13 12.03 -2.75
C LEU A 248 -0.14 10.97 -2.27
N ASP A 249 -0.24 10.52 -1.01
CA ASP A 249 0.60 9.44 -0.48
C ASP A 249 0.32 8.10 -1.17
N ILE A 250 -0.95 7.79 -1.47
CA ILE A 250 -1.34 6.58 -2.20
C ILE A 250 -0.74 6.59 -3.62
N LEU A 251 -0.87 7.70 -4.34
CA LEU A 251 -0.32 7.90 -5.68
C LEU A 251 1.22 7.82 -5.68
N ALA A 252 1.87 8.38 -4.65
CA ALA A 252 3.32 8.38 -4.54
C ALA A 252 3.90 7.00 -4.17
N ARG A 253 3.28 6.30 -3.21
CA ARG A 253 3.96 5.23 -2.44
C ARG A 253 3.21 3.91 -2.33
N PHE A 254 1.95 3.84 -2.73
CA PHE A 254 1.17 2.59 -2.63
C PHE A 254 0.82 1.99 -3.98
N ILE A 255 0.30 2.80 -4.91
CA ILE A 255 -0.10 2.30 -6.22
C ILE A 255 1.13 1.82 -6.99
N HIS A 256 1.06 0.67 -7.65
CA HIS A 256 2.17 0.23 -8.52
C HIS A 256 1.69 -0.67 -9.65
N LEU A 257 2.46 -0.71 -10.73
CA LEU A 257 2.17 -1.53 -11.89
C LEU A 257 2.90 -2.87 -11.78
N GLN A 258 2.19 -3.93 -11.39
CA GLN A 258 2.73 -5.28 -11.43
C GLN A 258 2.81 -5.77 -12.88
N VAL A 259 3.99 -6.17 -13.31
CA VAL A 259 4.26 -6.74 -14.63
C VAL A 259 4.75 -8.17 -14.46
N GLU A 260 4.06 -9.12 -15.07
CA GLU A 260 4.47 -10.52 -15.15
C GLU A 260 4.76 -10.89 -16.60
N GLU A 261 5.96 -11.43 -16.84
CA GLU A 261 6.31 -12.03 -18.13
C GLU A 261 6.32 -13.54 -17.98
N LYS A 262 5.48 -14.23 -18.76
CA LYS A 262 5.42 -15.69 -18.81
C LYS A 262 5.78 -16.15 -20.21
N GLN A 263 6.63 -17.17 -20.32
CA GLN A 263 6.82 -17.88 -21.58
C GLN A 263 5.77 -18.99 -21.68
N ILE A 264 4.90 -18.88 -22.67
CA ILE A 264 3.91 -19.91 -23.01
C ILE A 264 4.14 -20.24 -24.48
N ASP A 265 4.43 -21.51 -24.78
CA ASP A 265 4.70 -22.02 -26.14
C ASP A 265 5.76 -21.22 -26.92
N GLY A 266 6.86 -20.85 -26.24
CA GLY A 266 7.95 -20.06 -26.82
C GLY A 266 7.65 -18.57 -27.04
N ARG A 267 6.43 -18.09 -26.69
CA ARG A 267 6.04 -16.68 -26.77
C ARG A 267 6.08 -16.03 -25.40
N LYS A 268 6.69 -14.84 -25.31
CA LYS A 268 6.63 -14.01 -24.11
C LYS A 268 5.27 -13.30 -24.03
N ILE A 269 4.47 -13.65 -23.04
CA ILE A 269 3.21 -12.98 -22.73
C ILE A 269 3.45 -12.06 -21.54
N LYS A 270 3.31 -10.75 -21.77
CA LYS A 270 3.38 -9.72 -20.73
C LYS A 270 1.97 -9.46 -20.19
N THR A 271 1.77 -9.66 -18.89
CA THR A 271 0.53 -9.32 -18.19
C THR A 271 0.80 -8.17 -17.24
N GLU A 272 -0.02 -7.12 -17.34
CA GLU A 272 0.11 -5.93 -16.51
C GLU A 272 -1.14 -5.75 -15.65
N LYS A 273 -0.92 -5.43 -14.38
CA LYS A 273 -1.97 -5.19 -13.39
C LYS A 273 -1.61 -3.99 -12.53
N MET A 274 -2.47 -2.99 -12.50
CA MET A 274 -2.35 -1.89 -11.57
C MET A 274 -2.82 -2.36 -10.19
N ILE A 275 -1.94 -2.27 -9.20
CA ILE A 275 -2.22 -2.62 -7.82
C ILE A 275 -2.54 -1.33 -7.07
N PHE A 276 -3.79 -1.21 -6.63
CA PHE A 276 -4.21 -0.26 -5.60
C PHE A 276 -4.25 -1.03 -4.27
N PRO A 277 -3.79 -0.45 -3.14
CA PRO A 277 -3.79 -1.15 -1.86
C PRO A 277 -5.21 -1.54 -1.47
N ARG A 278 -5.42 -2.75 -0.95
CA ARG A 278 -6.68 -3.07 -0.26
C ARG A 278 -6.74 -2.32 1.06
N TYR A 279 -7.95 -2.08 1.56
CA TYR A 279 -8.14 -1.23 2.75
C TYR A 279 -7.31 -1.71 3.95
N HIS A 280 -7.39 -2.99 4.30
CA HIS A 280 -6.63 -3.55 5.44
C HIS A 280 -5.11 -3.46 5.26
N GLN A 281 -4.62 -3.42 4.02
CA GLN A 281 -3.19 -3.27 3.75
C GLN A 281 -2.74 -1.82 3.96
N LEU A 282 -3.55 -0.87 3.49
CA LEU A 282 -3.32 0.56 3.70
C LEU A 282 -3.36 0.90 5.19
N ASP A 283 -4.37 0.42 5.90
CA ASP A 283 -4.56 0.63 7.34
C ASP A 283 -3.41 0.02 8.16
N ALA A 284 -3.07 -1.24 7.91
CA ALA A 284 -1.96 -1.91 8.62
C ALA A 284 -0.62 -1.17 8.44
N VAL A 285 -0.26 -0.82 7.20
CA VAL A 285 1.02 -0.13 6.93
C VAL A 285 1.04 1.24 7.60
N ARG A 286 -0.05 2.02 7.51
CA ARG A 286 -0.14 3.35 8.15
C ARG A 286 -0.02 3.26 9.67
N LYS A 287 -0.78 2.38 10.32
CA LYS A 287 -0.72 2.18 11.78
C LYS A 287 0.67 1.76 12.25
N LEU A 288 1.33 0.84 11.53
CA LEU A 288 2.69 0.40 11.86
C LEU A 288 3.70 1.53 11.74
N VAL A 289 3.61 2.35 10.69
CA VAL A 289 4.51 3.49 10.47
C VAL A 289 4.32 4.57 11.53
N VAL A 290 3.07 4.93 11.85
CA VAL A 290 2.76 5.91 12.91
C VAL A 290 3.29 5.40 14.25
N HIS A 291 2.93 4.17 14.64
CA HIS A 291 3.37 3.64 15.93
C HIS A 291 4.90 3.47 16.01
N SER A 292 5.56 3.12 14.91
CA SER A 292 7.03 3.05 14.85
C SER A 292 7.69 4.42 14.94
N ARG A 293 7.04 5.48 14.43
CA ARG A 293 7.48 6.85 14.60
C ARG A 293 7.42 7.26 16.07
N ASP A 294 6.29 7.00 16.71
CA ASP A 294 6.03 7.47 18.07
C ASP A 294 6.85 6.71 19.13
N LYS A 295 7.05 5.40 18.95
CA LYS A 295 7.80 4.56 19.91
C LYS A 295 9.29 4.46 19.60
N GLY A 296 9.71 4.74 18.37
CA GLY A 296 11.06 4.45 17.89
C GLY A 296 11.35 2.95 17.77
N VAL A 297 12.63 2.60 17.88
CA VAL A 297 13.13 1.22 17.76
C VAL A 297 12.91 0.42 19.06
N GLY A 298 12.74 -0.90 18.96
CA GLY A 298 12.61 -1.82 20.11
C GLY A 298 11.23 -2.44 20.30
N SER A 299 10.31 -2.25 19.35
CA SER A 299 8.93 -2.74 19.43
C SER A 299 8.72 -3.99 18.58
N ASN A 300 7.89 -4.91 19.08
CA ASN A 300 7.43 -6.07 18.33
C ASN A 300 5.98 -5.88 17.87
N TYR A 301 5.72 -6.27 16.63
CA TYR A 301 4.43 -6.16 15.97
C TYR A 301 4.04 -7.49 15.35
N LEU A 302 2.87 -8.00 15.71
CA LEU A 302 2.24 -9.13 15.05
C LEU A 302 1.14 -8.65 14.11
N ILE A 303 1.29 -8.93 12.83
CA ILE A 303 0.32 -8.66 11.78
C ILE A 303 -0.33 -9.98 11.38
N GLN A 304 -1.57 -10.18 11.83
CA GLN A 304 -2.33 -11.38 11.53
C GLN A 304 -3.23 -11.16 10.32
N HIS A 305 -2.73 -11.48 9.12
CA HIS A 305 -3.48 -11.33 7.88
C HIS A 305 -3.68 -12.69 7.21
N SER A 306 -4.92 -13.00 6.83
CA SER A 306 -5.28 -14.27 6.18
C SER A 306 -4.40 -14.61 4.96
N ALA A 307 -4.30 -15.89 4.62
CA ALA A 307 -3.58 -16.34 3.42
C ALA A 307 -4.18 -15.70 2.15
N GLY A 308 -3.37 -15.34 1.15
CA GLY A 308 -3.90 -14.68 -0.07
C GLY A 308 -4.43 -13.24 0.13
N SER A 309 -4.31 -12.68 1.33
CA SER A 309 -4.66 -11.27 1.62
C SER A 309 -3.76 -10.24 0.92
N GLY A 310 -2.63 -10.70 0.35
CA GLY A 310 -1.65 -9.85 -0.33
C GLY A 310 -0.51 -9.38 0.57
N LYS A 311 -0.13 -10.14 1.60
CA LYS A 311 0.94 -9.80 2.57
C LYS A 311 2.24 -9.32 1.92
N SER A 312 2.65 -9.91 0.79
CA SER A 312 3.87 -9.49 0.07
C SER A 312 3.85 -7.99 -0.30
N ASN A 313 2.69 -7.44 -0.68
CA ASN A 313 2.56 -6.01 -0.97
C ASN A 313 2.66 -5.18 0.31
N SER A 314 2.00 -5.60 1.40
CA SER A 314 2.08 -4.94 2.70
C SER A 314 3.50 -4.91 3.25
N ILE A 315 4.25 -6.01 3.11
CA ILE A 315 5.67 -6.11 3.48
C ILE A 315 6.51 -5.15 2.64
N GLY A 316 6.30 -5.12 1.32
CA GLY A 316 7.04 -4.22 0.44
C GLY A 316 6.82 -2.74 0.76
N TRP A 317 5.55 -2.34 0.94
CA TRP A 317 5.20 -0.97 1.35
C TRP A 317 5.77 -0.62 2.72
N LEU A 318 5.65 -1.52 3.70
CA LEU A 318 6.20 -1.31 5.04
C LEU A 318 7.72 -1.15 5.00
N ALA A 319 8.43 -2.01 4.27
CA ALA A 319 9.89 -1.97 4.18
C ALA A 319 10.38 -0.61 3.67
N HIS A 320 9.77 -0.14 2.58
CA HIS A 320 10.10 1.16 2.00
C HIS A 320 9.78 2.33 2.96
N ARG A 321 8.63 2.26 3.62
CA ARG A 321 8.21 3.30 4.58
C ARG A 321 9.13 3.37 5.79
N LEU A 322 9.55 2.22 6.33
CA LEU A 322 10.48 2.18 7.47
C LEU A 322 11.89 2.64 7.08
N ALA A 323 12.36 2.33 5.87
CA ALA A 323 13.67 2.76 5.37
C ALA A 323 13.79 4.29 5.19
N THR A 324 12.66 4.96 5.05
CA THR A 324 12.53 6.42 4.90
C THR A 324 11.83 7.07 6.09
N LEU A 325 11.77 6.39 7.23
CA LEU A 325 11.11 6.88 8.44
C LEU A 325 12.07 7.71 9.30
N TYR A 326 11.69 8.97 9.51
CA TYR A 326 12.39 9.92 10.36
C TYR A 326 11.54 10.27 11.60
N ASN A 327 12.21 10.62 12.69
CA ASN A 327 11.59 11.21 13.89
C ASN A 327 11.43 12.73 13.73
N ASP A 328 10.87 13.39 14.75
CA ASP A 328 10.64 14.84 14.75
C ASP A 328 11.93 15.68 14.73
N LYS A 329 13.09 15.05 14.93
CA LYS A 329 14.42 15.67 14.83
C LYS A 329 15.09 15.42 13.47
N ASP A 330 14.34 14.90 12.49
CA ASP A 330 14.85 14.49 11.17
C ASP A 330 15.97 13.43 11.24
N GLU A 331 15.98 12.60 12.28
CA GLU A 331 16.89 11.47 12.41
C GLU A 331 16.20 10.18 11.94
N LYS A 332 16.94 9.31 11.22
CA LYS A 332 16.41 8.00 10.84
C LYS A 332 16.09 7.16 12.06
N ILE A 333 14.91 6.54 12.05
CA ILE A 333 14.50 5.61 13.11
C ILE A 333 15.21 4.26 12.94
N PHE A 334 15.34 3.81 11.69
CA PHE A 334 16.02 2.56 11.33
C PHE A 334 17.11 2.83 10.30
N ASP A 335 18.29 2.25 10.52
CA ASP A 335 19.41 2.34 9.60
C ASP A 335 19.28 1.34 8.45
N SER A 336 18.78 0.13 8.76
CA SER A 336 18.57 -0.95 7.79
C SER A 336 17.29 -1.73 8.10
N ILE A 337 16.56 -2.07 7.04
CA ILE A 337 15.35 -2.89 7.07
C ILE A 337 15.70 -4.27 6.51
N ILE A 338 15.50 -5.32 7.29
CA ILE A 338 15.81 -6.70 6.89
C ILE A 338 14.50 -7.44 6.67
N VAL A 339 14.20 -7.77 5.42
CA VAL A 339 13.05 -8.56 5.03
C VAL A 339 13.45 -10.03 4.93
N VAL A 340 12.79 -10.87 5.72
CA VAL A 340 13.09 -12.28 5.88
C VAL A 340 11.89 -13.12 5.43
N THR A 341 12.12 -14.08 4.53
CA THR A 341 11.09 -15.01 4.05
C THR A 341 11.55 -16.47 4.16
N ASP A 342 10.61 -17.38 4.41
CA ASP A 342 10.84 -18.84 4.49
C ASP A 342 10.88 -19.51 3.11
N ARG A 343 10.62 -18.77 2.03
CA ARG A 343 10.54 -19.34 0.67
C ARG A 343 11.95 -19.46 0.06
N ILE A 344 12.32 -20.69 -0.32
CA ILE A 344 13.60 -21.03 -0.99
C ILE A 344 13.81 -20.16 -2.24
N VAL A 345 12.73 -19.94 -3.00
CA VAL A 345 12.68 -18.93 -4.04
C VAL A 345 12.10 -17.68 -3.42
N LEU A 346 12.94 -16.66 -3.24
CA LEU A 346 12.46 -15.35 -2.82
C LEU A 346 11.30 -14.91 -3.72
N ASP A 347 10.23 -14.44 -3.09
CA ASP A 347 9.03 -14.03 -3.80
C ASP A 347 9.36 -12.89 -4.79
N GLN A 348 9.38 -13.22 -6.09
CA GLN A 348 9.62 -12.26 -7.16
C GLN A 348 8.61 -11.10 -7.09
N GLN A 349 7.40 -11.35 -6.57
CA GLN A 349 6.41 -10.31 -6.35
C GLN A 349 6.88 -9.33 -5.28
N LEU A 350 7.36 -9.80 -4.13
CA LEU A 350 7.89 -8.97 -3.05
C LEU A 350 9.09 -8.14 -3.53
N GLN A 351 9.99 -8.75 -4.30
CA GLN A 351 11.13 -8.04 -4.90
C GLN A 351 10.64 -6.95 -5.85
N ASN A 352 9.78 -7.30 -6.80
CA ASN A 352 9.25 -6.34 -7.77
C ASN A 352 8.54 -5.19 -7.07
N THR A 353 7.75 -5.45 -6.02
CA THR A 353 7.10 -4.41 -5.23
C THR A 353 8.13 -3.50 -4.56
N ILE A 354 9.18 -4.04 -3.92
CA ILE A 354 10.21 -3.23 -3.26
C ILE A 354 11.04 -2.41 -4.27
N TYR A 355 11.45 -3.02 -5.38
CA TYR A 355 12.23 -2.35 -6.44
C TYR A 355 11.42 -1.30 -7.21
N GLN A 356 10.09 -1.41 -7.27
CA GLN A 356 9.27 -0.45 -8.03
C GLN A 356 9.14 0.93 -7.39
N PHE A 357 9.37 1.04 -6.09
CA PHE A 357 9.33 2.33 -5.39
C PHE A 357 10.70 3.02 -5.31
N GLU A 358 11.79 2.31 -5.65
CA GLU A 358 13.14 2.82 -5.47
C GLU A 358 13.99 2.65 -6.74
N HIS A 359 14.42 3.77 -7.31
CA HIS A 359 15.18 3.81 -8.56
C HIS A 359 16.68 4.02 -8.34
N LYS A 360 17.12 4.27 -7.10
CA LYS A 360 18.54 4.45 -6.78
C LYS A 360 19.22 3.10 -6.58
N ALA A 361 20.26 2.85 -7.36
CA ALA A 361 21.13 1.69 -7.17
C ALA A 361 21.73 1.70 -5.76
N GLY A 362 21.71 0.54 -5.08
CA GLY A 362 22.30 0.36 -3.74
C GLY A 362 21.36 0.57 -2.56
N VAL A 363 20.09 0.96 -2.76
CA VAL A 363 19.12 1.07 -1.67
C VAL A 363 18.55 -0.28 -1.25
N VAL A 364 18.41 -1.21 -2.21
CA VAL A 364 17.86 -2.55 -2.00
C VAL A 364 18.88 -3.60 -2.43
N GLU A 365 19.31 -4.46 -1.50
CA GLU A 365 20.21 -5.58 -1.77
C GLU A 365 19.53 -6.92 -1.49
N LYS A 366 19.61 -7.83 -2.46
CA LYS A 366 19.12 -9.21 -2.34
C LYS A 366 20.29 -10.12 -2.00
N ILE A 367 20.12 -10.94 -0.97
CA ILE A 367 21.12 -11.93 -0.56
C ILE A 367 20.89 -13.22 -1.36
N GLU A 368 21.79 -13.51 -2.30
CA GLU A 368 21.72 -14.65 -3.20
C GLU A 368 22.71 -15.75 -2.84
N VAL A 369 23.89 -15.39 -2.35
CA VAL A 369 25.01 -16.33 -2.18
C VAL A 369 24.97 -17.00 -0.82
N ASP A 370 25.33 -16.28 0.23
CA ASP A 370 25.56 -16.85 1.56
C ASP A 370 25.38 -15.83 2.70
N SER A 371 25.67 -16.30 3.91
CA SER A 371 25.67 -15.52 5.15
C SER A 371 26.73 -14.40 5.15
N GLY A 372 27.81 -14.53 4.37
CA GLY A 372 28.86 -13.52 4.22
C GLY A 372 28.35 -12.31 3.45
N GLN A 373 27.62 -12.51 2.35
CA GLN A 373 26.98 -11.42 1.61
C GLN A 373 26.01 -10.64 2.50
N LEU A 374 25.23 -11.34 3.34
CA LEU A 374 24.35 -10.70 4.31
C LEU A 374 25.13 -9.83 5.30
N ALA A 375 26.21 -10.34 5.89
CA ALA A 375 27.05 -9.58 6.81
C ALA A 375 27.64 -8.32 6.13
N GLU A 376 28.11 -8.45 4.89
CA GLU A 376 28.61 -7.32 4.11
C GLU A 376 27.54 -6.26 3.85
N ALA A 377 26.32 -6.65 3.48
CA ALA A 377 25.21 -5.72 3.29
C ALA A 377 24.86 -4.97 4.59
N ILE A 378 24.86 -5.69 5.72
CA ILE A 378 24.65 -5.10 7.05
C ILE A 378 25.78 -4.13 7.40
N VAL A 379 27.04 -4.45 7.11
CA VAL A 379 28.20 -3.57 7.38
C VAL A 379 28.16 -2.33 6.48
N LYS A 380 27.86 -2.50 5.18
CA LYS A 380 27.72 -1.39 4.22
C LYS A 380 26.58 -0.43 4.57
N GLY A 381 25.57 -0.90 5.31
CA GLY A 381 24.43 -0.07 5.71
C GLY A 381 23.43 0.07 4.60
N VAL A 382 23.21 -1.03 3.87
CA VAL A 382 22.16 -1.09 2.85
C VAL A 382 20.81 -0.78 3.52
N PRO A 383 20.04 0.18 3.01
CA PRO A 383 18.75 0.56 3.61
C PRO A 383 17.73 -0.58 3.67
N ILE A 384 17.63 -1.40 2.62
CA ILE A 384 16.72 -2.56 2.58
C ILE A 384 17.49 -3.81 2.14
N ILE A 385 17.47 -4.85 2.98
CA ILE A 385 18.12 -6.13 2.74
C ILE A 385 17.05 -7.20 2.66
N ILE A 386 17.03 -7.99 1.58
CA ILE A 386 16.07 -9.08 1.41
C ILE A 386 16.83 -10.42 1.45
N THR A 387 16.44 -11.31 2.35
CA THR A 387 17.11 -12.60 2.57
C THR A 387 16.14 -13.72 2.95
N THR A 388 16.61 -14.96 2.89
CA THR A 388 15.84 -16.14 3.32
C THR A 388 16.29 -16.62 4.70
N LEU A 389 15.39 -17.27 5.45
CA LEU A 389 15.69 -17.82 6.78
C LEU A 389 16.87 -18.79 6.78
N GLN A 390 17.04 -19.56 5.71
CA GLN A 390 18.05 -20.63 5.61
C GLN A 390 19.50 -20.12 5.54
N LYS A 391 19.72 -18.83 5.25
CA LYS A 391 21.06 -18.25 5.07
C LYS A 391 21.68 -17.70 6.35
N PHE A 392 20.98 -17.72 7.48
CA PHE A 392 21.46 -17.17 8.75
C PHE A 392 22.39 -18.07 9.60
N PRO A 393 22.23 -19.41 9.65
CA PRO A 393 23.00 -20.26 10.57
C PRO A 393 24.53 -20.21 10.41
N PHE A 394 25.04 -19.70 9.28
CA PHE A 394 26.46 -19.67 8.93
C PHE A 394 27.10 -18.28 9.02
N ALA A 395 26.41 -17.28 9.58
CA ALA A 395 26.96 -15.93 9.70
C ALA A 395 27.99 -15.78 10.83
N ASN A 396 28.03 -16.74 11.77
CA ASN A 396 28.64 -16.63 13.10
C ASN A 396 30.11 -16.22 13.18
N GLU A 397 30.93 -16.51 12.17
CA GLU A 397 32.38 -16.23 12.24
C GLU A 397 32.76 -14.78 11.88
N LYS A 398 31.89 -14.03 11.18
CA LYS A 398 32.11 -12.60 10.83
C LYS A 398 31.39 -11.61 11.75
N ILE A 399 30.73 -12.07 12.83
CA ILE A 399 29.74 -11.31 13.61
C ILE A 399 30.35 -10.33 14.63
N ALA A 400 31.57 -10.58 15.11
CA ALA A 400 32.14 -9.81 16.23
C ALA A 400 32.34 -8.31 15.96
N GLU A 401 32.17 -7.85 14.71
CA GLU A 401 32.44 -6.48 14.24
C GLU A 401 31.23 -5.81 13.55
N LEU A 402 30.00 -6.28 13.76
CA LEU A 402 28.84 -5.59 13.17
C LEU A 402 28.67 -4.18 13.77
N PRO A 403 28.41 -3.16 12.94
CA PRO A 403 28.26 -1.78 13.41
C PRO A 403 27.01 -1.62 14.27
N LYS A 404 27.08 -0.72 15.26
CA LYS A 404 25.93 -0.32 16.08
C LYS A 404 24.91 0.38 15.20
N ARG A 405 23.78 -0.28 14.93
CA ARG A 405 22.70 0.22 14.09
C ARG A 405 21.33 -0.20 14.63
N LYS A 406 20.32 0.57 14.24
CA LYS A 406 18.90 0.34 14.52
C LYS A 406 18.30 -0.43 13.36
N TYR A 407 17.71 -1.59 13.63
CA TYR A 407 17.17 -2.48 12.62
C TYR A 407 15.66 -2.62 12.73
N ALA A 408 14.99 -2.70 11.58
CA ALA A 408 13.64 -3.24 11.50
C ALA A 408 13.71 -4.59 10.79
N VAL A 409 13.22 -5.64 11.43
CA VAL A 409 13.19 -6.99 10.88
C VAL A 409 11.75 -7.35 10.53
N ILE A 410 11.45 -7.48 9.24
CA ILE A 410 10.14 -7.89 8.74
C ILE A 410 10.20 -9.38 8.41
N VAL A 411 9.35 -10.18 9.07
CA VAL A 411 9.31 -11.63 8.91
C VAL A 411 8.02 -12.03 8.22
N ASP A 412 8.13 -12.67 7.06
CA ASP A 412 7.00 -13.34 6.39
C ASP A 412 6.84 -14.76 6.93
N GLU A 413 5.59 -15.16 7.18
CA GLU A 413 5.20 -16.49 7.69
C GLU A 413 5.85 -16.89 9.03
N ALA A 414 5.67 -16.06 10.06
CA ALA A 414 6.22 -16.26 11.42
C ALA A 414 5.60 -17.45 12.23
N HIS A 415 5.17 -18.53 11.57
CA HIS A 415 4.44 -19.67 12.15
C HIS A 415 5.23 -20.99 12.20
N SER A 416 6.38 -21.12 11.53
CA SER A 416 7.17 -22.35 11.52
C SER A 416 8.06 -22.48 12.76
N SER A 417 8.21 -23.70 13.28
CA SER A 417 9.17 -24.01 14.37
C SER A 417 10.61 -23.65 13.99
N GLN A 418 10.91 -23.59 12.69
CA GLN A 418 12.19 -23.13 12.14
C GLN A 418 12.36 -21.60 12.22
N GLY A 419 11.27 -20.84 12.09
CA GLY A 419 11.30 -19.37 12.20
C GLY A 419 11.65 -18.85 13.58
N GLY A 420 11.25 -19.55 14.66
CA GLY A 420 11.53 -19.13 16.04
C GLY A 420 13.01 -19.23 16.44
N GLU A 421 13.66 -20.36 16.13
CA GLU A 421 15.10 -20.53 16.38
C GLU A 421 15.93 -19.61 15.49
N THR A 422 15.54 -19.46 14.23
CA THR A 422 16.24 -18.57 13.28
C THR A 422 16.07 -17.10 13.62
N ALA A 423 14.88 -16.66 14.05
CA ALA A 423 14.66 -15.31 14.55
C ALA A 423 15.48 -15.05 15.82
N THR A 424 15.65 -16.05 16.68
CA THR A 424 16.54 -15.96 17.85
C THR A 424 17.99 -15.80 17.42
N SER A 425 18.48 -16.60 16.48
CA SER A 425 19.83 -16.47 15.91
C SER A 425 20.06 -15.12 15.21
N LEU A 426 19.05 -14.60 14.52
CA LEU A 426 19.09 -13.28 13.90
C LEU A 426 19.12 -12.15 14.94
N THR A 427 18.31 -12.29 15.99
CA THR A 427 18.31 -11.37 17.13
C THR A 427 19.68 -11.35 17.78
N ASP A 428 20.25 -12.53 18.05
CA ASP A 428 21.59 -12.69 18.61
C ASP A 428 22.66 -12.03 17.73
N LEU A 429 22.56 -12.18 16.40
CA LEU A 429 23.47 -11.56 15.43
C LEU A 429 23.40 -10.03 15.50
N LEU A 430 22.20 -9.45 15.37
CA LEU A 430 21.99 -8.00 15.27
C LEU A 430 22.12 -7.27 16.62
N ALA A 431 21.90 -7.96 17.73
CA ALA A 431 22.02 -7.40 19.07
C ALA A 431 23.43 -7.54 19.66
N SER A 432 24.30 -8.36 19.06
CA SER A 432 25.64 -8.69 19.60
C SER A 432 26.48 -7.44 19.97
N ALA A 433 26.54 -6.45 19.08
CA ALA A 433 27.29 -5.21 19.29
C ALA A 433 26.67 -4.32 20.38
N PHE A 434 25.34 -4.22 20.41
CA PHE A 434 24.61 -3.42 21.41
C PHE A 434 24.72 -4.05 22.82
N ILE A 435 24.58 -5.38 22.89
CA ILE A 435 24.70 -6.14 24.15
C ILE A 435 26.13 -6.01 24.71
N LYS A 436 27.16 -6.02 23.86
CA LYS A 436 28.55 -5.87 24.29
C LYS A 436 28.79 -4.53 24.98
N GLU A 437 28.38 -3.42 24.36
CA GLU A 437 28.51 -2.08 24.93
C GLU A 437 27.72 -1.93 26.22
N LYS A 438 26.45 -2.35 26.24
CA LYS A 438 25.64 -2.23 27.46
C LYS A 438 26.24 -2.99 28.65
N ILE A 439 26.91 -4.12 28.38
CA ILE A 439 27.65 -4.84 29.40
C ILE A 439 28.92 -4.07 29.81
N GLU A 440 29.63 -3.45 28.88
CA GLU A 440 30.80 -2.60 29.19
C GLU A 440 30.39 -1.39 30.05
N GLU A 441 29.29 -0.71 29.73
CA GLU A 441 28.70 0.37 30.55
C GLU A 441 28.35 -0.10 31.96
N ILE A 442 27.58 -1.19 32.10
CA ILE A 442 27.18 -1.73 33.41
C ILE A 442 28.43 -2.15 34.22
N VAL A 443 29.48 -2.65 33.57
CA VAL A 443 30.72 -3.06 34.25
C VAL A 443 31.52 -1.84 34.71
N GLU A 444 31.57 -0.78 33.92
CA GLU A 444 32.21 0.49 34.31
C GLU A 444 31.46 1.18 35.45
N GLU A 445 30.12 1.13 35.46
CA GLU A 445 29.29 1.73 36.50
C GLU A 445 29.24 0.90 37.79
N GLU A 446 29.12 -0.42 37.71
CA GLU A 446 28.88 -1.30 38.88
C GLU A 446 30.10 -2.13 39.31
N GLY A 447 31.23 -2.09 38.59
CA GLY A 447 32.47 -2.77 38.97
C GLY A 447 32.37 -4.31 39.01
N LEU A 448 31.61 -4.90 38.07
CA LEU A 448 31.22 -6.31 38.11
C LEU A 448 32.31 -7.29 37.63
N GLY A 449 32.40 -8.44 38.32
CA GLY A 449 33.23 -9.59 37.93
C GLY A 449 32.69 -10.38 36.72
N VAL A 450 33.54 -11.24 36.14
CA VAL A 450 33.32 -11.97 34.87
C VAL A 450 32.03 -12.83 34.88
N ASP A 451 31.73 -13.52 35.98
CA ASP A 451 30.54 -14.40 36.10
C ASP A 451 29.21 -13.63 36.03
N THR A 452 29.19 -12.40 36.56
CA THR A 452 28.02 -11.50 36.49
C THR A 452 27.78 -10.97 35.08
N LYS A 453 28.84 -10.77 34.28
CA LYS A 453 28.72 -10.32 32.88
C LYS A 453 27.99 -11.34 32.01
N GLU A 454 28.22 -12.64 32.24
CA GLU A 454 27.54 -13.71 31.52
C GLU A 454 26.05 -13.80 31.88
N LEU A 455 25.71 -13.56 33.15
CA LEU A 455 24.32 -13.48 33.60
C LEU A 455 23.58 -12.31 32.93
N TYR A 456 24.14 -11.09 32.95
CA TYR A 456 23.54 -9.93 32.27
C TYR A 456 23.43 -10.13 30.76
N ARG A 457 24.42 -10.77 30.12
CA ARG A 457 24.35 -11.17 28.71
C ARG A 457 23.17 -12.09 28.43
N SER A 458 22.93 -13.07 29.31
CA SER A 458 21.81 -14.01 29.16
C SER A 458 20.43 -13.35 29.37
N ILE A 459 20.34 -12.35 30.26
CA ILE A 459 19.12 -11.58 30.53
C ILE A 459 18.82 -10.66 29.34
N LEU A 460 19.82 -9.93 28.85
CA LEU A 460 19.68 -9.01 27.72
C LEU A 460 19.31 -9.75 26.43
N LYS A 461 19.81 -10.97 26.20
CA LYS A 461 19.43 -11.83 25.07
C LYS A 461 17.97 -12.31 25.11
N ARG A 462 17.39 -12.48 26.30
CA ARG A 462 16.03 -13.03 26.48
C ARG A 462 14.91 -11.98 26.38
N GLY A 463 15.26 -10.68 26.38
CA GLY A 463 14.31 -9.57 26.34
C GLY A 463 14.14 -8.94 24.95
N ARG A 464 13.25 -7.94 24.86
CA ARG A 464 13.14 -7.05 23.68
C ARG A 464 14.48 -6.35 23.46
N GLN A 465 15.01 -6.44 22.25
CA GLN A 465 16.28 -5.78 21.91
C GLN A 465 16.03 -4.30 21.63
N PRO A 466 16.73 -3.38 22.31
CA PRO A 466 16.48 -1.94 22.17
C PRO A 466 16.89 -1.38 20.80
N ASN A 467 17.72 -2.10 20.03
CA ASN A 467 18.14 -1.70 18.69
C ASN A 467 17.40 -2.44 17.56
N ILE A 468 16.38 -3.26 17.86
CA ILE A 468 15.65 -4.04 16.86
C ILE A 468 14.14 -3.93 17.07
N SER A 469 13.40 -3.59 16.02
CA SER A 469 11.95 -3.77 15.97
C SER A 469 11.57 -4.93 15.06
N PHE A 470 10.66 -5.80 15.50
CA PHE A 470 10.17 -6.93 14.70
C PHE A 470 8.77 -6.69 14.15
N PHE A 471 8.57 -7.02 12.89
CA PHE A 471 7.29 -6.94 12.18
C PHE A 471 6.95 -8.30 11.59
N ALA A 472 6.22 -9.11 12.35
CA ALA A 472 5.92 -10.49 12.03
C ALA A 472 4.56 -10.60 11.32
N PHE A 473 4.57 -11.03 10.05
CA PHE A 473 3.37 -11.34 9.28
C PHE A 473 3.05 -12.82 9.35
N THR A 474 1.80 -13.16 9.63
CA THR A 474 1.32 -14.55 9.64
C THR A 474 -0.18 -14.63 9.42
N ALA A 475 -0.67 -15.73 8.86
CA ALA A 475 -2.10 -16.01 8.79
C ALA A 475 -2.62 -16.70 10.05
N THR A 476 -1.78 -17.52 10.70
CA THR A 476 -2.17 -18.45 11.76
C THR A 476 -1.12 -18.42 12.87
N PRO A 477 -1.11 -17.36 13.71
CA PRO A 477 -0.15 -17.28 14.79
C PRO A 477 -0.38 -18.41 15.79
N LYS A 478 0.69 -19.09 16.20
CA LYS A 478 0.66 -19.98 17.37
C LYS A 478 0.67 -19.13 18.64
N TYR A 479 0.24 -19.70 19.76
CA TYR A 479 0.26 -19.02 21.06
C TYR A 479 1.64 -18.43 21.40
N LYS A 480 2.73 -19.18 21.17
CA LYS A 480 4.11 -18.69 21.35
C LYS A 480 4.45 -17.47 20.45
N THR A 481 3.91 -17.41 19.23
CA THR A 481 4.09 -16.27 18.32
C THR A 481 3.37 -15.03 18.87
N LEU A 482 2.17 -15.21 19.43
CA LEU A 482 1.41 -14.15 20.11
C LEU A 482 2.15 -13.65 21.35
N GLU A 483 2.70 -14.53 22.18
CA GLU A 483 3.48 -14.10 23.37
C GLU A 483 4.71 -13.26 23.00
N VAL A 484 5.38 -13.59 21.89
CA VAL A 484 6.62 -12.89 21.47
C VAL A 484 6.33 -11.57 20.73
N PHE A 485 5.37 -11.59 19.80
CA PHE A 485 5.13 -10.47 18.88
C PHE A 485 3.81 -9.73 19.11
N GLY A 486 2.90 -10.30 19.89
CA GLY A 486 1.63 -9.69 20.23
C GLY A 486 1.79 -8.52 21.19
N GLN A 487 0.73 -7.71 21.26
CA GLN A 487 0.62 -6.60 22.21
C GLN A 487 -0.43 -6.94 23.26
N PRO A 488 -0.28 -6.46 24.52
CA PRO A 488 -1.31 -6.67 25.53
C PRO A 488 -2.65 -6.07 25.08
N GLY A 489 -3.67 -6.91 24.94
CA GLY A 489 -5.04 -6.50 24.69
C GLY A 489 -5.72 -5.97 25.94
N ALA A 490 -7.00 -5.62 25.84
CA ALA A 490 -7.78 -5.06 26.95
C ALA A 490 -7.89 -6.00 28.17
N ASP A 491 -7.82 -7.31 27.93
CA ASP A 491 -7.84 -8.36 28.97
C ASP A 491 -6.42 -8.78 29.44
N GLY A 492 -5.39 -8.09 28.96
CA GLY A 492 -3.98 -8.38 29.25
C GLY A 492 -3.40 -9.55 28.47
N LYS A 493 -4.18 -10.25 27.63
CA LYS A 493 -3.67 -11.33 26.77
C LYS A 493 -2.99 -10.76 25.52
N PRO A 494 -2.01 -11.46 24.93
CA PRO A 494 -1.37 -11.00 23.71
C PRO A 494 -2.32 -11.08 22.51
N GLU A 495 -2.51 -9.97 21.82
CA GLU A 495 -3.30 -9.82 20.60
C GLU A 495 -2.43 -9.34 19.43
N ALA A 496 -2.91 -9.56 18.21
CA ALA A 496 -2.25 -9.02 17.02
C ALA A 496 -2.38 -7.49 16.98
N PHE A 497 -1.31 -6.79 16.58
CA PHE A 497 -1.34 -5.35 16.36
C PHE A 497 -2.34 -4.96 15.26
N HIS A 498 -2.47 -5.82 14.25
CA HIS A 498 -3.47 -5.67 13.20
C HIS A 498 -4.00 -7.02 12.76
N LEU A 499 -5.31 -7.13 12.62
CA LEU A 499 -6.01 -8.34 12.19
C LEU A 499 -6.75 -8.11 10.87
N TYR A 500 -6.56 -9.02 9.92
CA TYR A 500 -7.41 -9.20 8.75
C TYR A 500 -7.75 -10.68 8.67
N SER A 501 -8.97 -11.00 9.10
CA SER A 501 -9.33 -12.37 9.47
C SER A 501 -9.57 -13.27 8.25
N MET A 502 -9.53 -14.58 8.45
CA MET A 502 -9.92 -15.55 7.42
C MET A 502 -11.41 -15.43 7.07
N ARG A 503 -12.27 -15.16 8.07
CA ARG A 503 -13.70 -14.98 7.87
C ARG A 503 -13.97 -13.81 6.94
N GLN A 504 -13.38 -12.64 7.21
CA GLN A 504 -13.50 -11.46 6.34
C GLN A 504 -13.01 -11.79 4.92
N ALA A 505 -11.84 -12.40 4.79
CA ALA A 505 -11.29 -12.75 3.48
C ALA A 505 -12.14 -13.73 2.66
N ILE A 506 -12.85 -14.65 3.33
CA ILE A 506 -13.79 -15.58 2.71
C ILE A 506 -15.06 -14.84 2.28
N GLU A 507 -15.65 -14.06 3.18
CA GLU A 507 -16.89 -13.31 2.92
C GLU A 507 -16.69 -12.26 1.80
N GLU A 508 -15.50 -11.67 1.71
CA GLU A 508 -15.08 -10.75 0.64
C GLU A 508 -14.68 -11.46 -0.67
N GLY A 509 -14.64 -12.80 -0.68
CA GLY A 509 -14.35 -13.60 -1.88
C GLY A 509 -12.87 -13.62 -2.29
N PHE A 510 -11.95 -13.23 -1.41
CA PHE A 510 -10.51 -13.31 -1.67
C PHE A 510 -9.94 -14.72 -1.47
N ILE A 511 -10.61 -15.55 -0.65
CA ILE A 511 -10.26 -16.94 -0.39
C ILE A 511 -11.52 -17.80 -0.54
N LEU A 512 -11.35 -19.01 -1.05
CA LEU A 512 -12.44 -19.99 -1.11
C LEU A 512 -12.70 -20.58 0.28
N ASP A 513 -13.97 -20.67 0.65
CA ASP A 513 -14.39 -21.45 1.81
C ASP A 513 -14.24 -22.94 1.52
N VAL A 514 -13.14 -23.52 1.98
CA VAL A 514 -12.85 -24.96 1.85
C VAL A 514 -13.78 -25.83 2.72
N LEU A 515 -14.45 -25.25 3.72
CA LEU A 515 -15.37 -25.97 4.61
C LEU A 515 -16.78 -26.07 4.03
N LYS A 516 -17.17 -25.15 3.13
CA LYS A 516 -18.50 -25.11 2.51
C LYS A 516 -18.91 -26.41 1.83
N TYR A 517 -17.95 -27.19 1.33
CA TYR A 517 -18.18 -28.51 0.71
C TYR A 517 -17.45 -29.64 1.42
N TYR A 518 -17.00 -29.41 2.66
CA TYR A 518 -16.31 -30.43 3.44
C TYR A 518 -17.30 -31.46 3.97
N THR A 519 -17.32 -32.64 3.34
CA THR A 519 -18.10 -33.78 3.82
C THR A 519 -17.17 -34.75 4.52
N THR A 520 -17.41 -35.04 5.81
CA THR A 520 -16.63 -36.06 6.51
C THR A 520 -16.92 -37.44 5.92
N TYR A 521 -15.93 -38.34 5.91
CA TYR A 521 -16.10 -39.72 5.44
C TYR A 521 -17.28 -40.43 6.14
N LYS A 522 -17.49 -40.14 7.43
CA LYS A 522 -18.59 -40.69 8.23
C LYS A 522 -19.96 -40.22 7.72
N THR A 523 -20.08 -38.95 7.32
CA THR A 523 -21.32 -38.39 6.75
C THR A 523 -21.56 -38.94 5.34
N TYR A 524 -20.52 -39.01 4.51
CA TYR A 524 -20.58 -39.60 3.17
C TYR A 524 -20.97 -41.08 3.19
N TYR A 525 -20.37 -41.85 4.11
CA TYR A 525 -20.69 -43.26 4.30
C TYR A 525 -22.15 -43.48 4.72
N ARG A 526 -22.70 -42.63 5.60
CA ARG A 526 -24.13 -42.69 5.97
C ARG A 526 -25.04 -42.34 4.79
N LEU A 527 -24.68 -41.35 3.98
CA LEU A 527 -25.42 -40.96 2.77
C LEU A 527 -25.45 -42.09 1.73
N ILE A 528 -24.33 -42.78 1.50
CA ILE A 528 -24.30 -43.96 0.62
C ILE A 528 -25.19 -45.06 1.19
N LYS A 529 -25.07 -45.32 2.50
CA LYS A 529 -25.85 -46.38 3.15
C LYS A 529 -27.36 -46.10 3.11
N SER A 530 -27.79 -44.85 3.29
CA SER A 530 -29.19 -44.47 3.16
C SER A 530 -29.70 -44.59 1.72
N ILE A 531 -28.87 -44.31 0.70
CA ILE A 531 -29.22 -44.51 -0.71
C ILE A 531 -29.35 -46.01 -1.06
N GLU A 532 -28.52 -46.87 -0.47
CA GLU A 532 -28.63 -48.33 -0.63
C GLU A 532 -29.84 -48.92 0.11
N GLU A 533 -30.23 -48.34 1.24
CA GLU A 533 -31.42 -48.73 2.00
C GLU A 533 -32.71 -48.25 1.32
N ASP A 534 -32.76 -47.02 0.76
CA ASP A 534 -33.90 -46.50 -0.02
C ASP A 534 -34.11 -47.20 -1.36
N ARG A 535 -33.06 -47.77 -1.98
CA ARG A 535 -33.19 -48.59 -3.21
C ARG A 535 -33.76 -49.99 -2.95
N LYS A 536 -33.91 -50.38 -1.69
CA LYS A 536 -34.41 -51.70 -1.27
C LYS A 536 -35.84 -51.66 -0.69
N SER A 537 -36.47 -50.49 -0.63
CA SER A 537 -37.92 -50.31 -0.43
C SER A 537 -38.60 -50.09 -1.76
#